data_AF-A0A954MZI0-F1
#
_entry.id   AF-A0A954MZI0-F1
#
_cell.length_a   1.000
_cell.length_b   1.000
_cell.length_c   1.000
_cell.angle_alpha   90.00
_cell.angle_beta   90.00
_cell.angle_gamma   90.00
#
_symmetry.space_group_name_H-M   'P 1'
#
loop_
_entity.id
_entity.type
_entity.pdbx_description
1 polymer ?
#
loop_
_entity_poly.entity_id
_entity_poly.type
_entity_poly.pdbx_seq_one_letter_code
_entity_poly.pdbx_strand_id
1 'polypeptide(L)'
;MTPPSTPKAAGFYMPAEWEPHAATWLGWPHNADDWPDKLPAIHWAYGEIVRHLAPGEVVRLLVNSAEQEELAQSVLSRVGVDSSQVEFFRHPTNRGWTRDFGPIFVRSDDRTKLAIARFRFNAWAKYPDWELDDRIPELLANDLGLEAIPIQHVGRDIVLEGGAIEVNGSGTVLTTEECLLDQEVQTRNPGLSREDMESVLCGSFGV
;
A
#
# COMPACT_ATOMS: atom_id res chain seq x y z
N MET A 1 -26.63 3.47 15.58
CA MET A 1 -25.92 4.50 14.78
C MET A 1 -25.46 3.82 13.51
N THR A 2 -25.75 4.39 12.35
CA THR A 2 -25.18 3.93 11.07
C THR A 2 -23.66 4.03 11.19
N PRO A 3 -22.87 3.02 10.76
CA PRO A 3 -21.42 3.14 10.78
C PRO A 3 -20.98 4.38 9.99
N PRO A 4 -19.93 5.10 10.45
CA PRO A 4 -19.40 6.24 9.73
C PRO A 4 -19.01 5.82 8.31
N SER A 5 -19.39 6.63 7.32
CA SER A 5 -19.24 6.30 5.90
C SER A 5 -17.82 6.52 5.37
N THR A 6 -16.92 7.11 6.17
CA THR A 6 -15.53 7.40 5.79
C THR A 6 -14.60 7.36 7.01
N PRO A 7 -13.28 7.16 6.81
CA PRO A 7 -12.28 7.29 7.88
C PRO A 7 -12.37 8.61 8.66
N LYS A 8 -12.50 9.76 7.98
CA LYS A 8 -12.64 11.08 8.63
C LYS A 8 -13.86 11.14 9.55
N ALA A 9 -15.01 10.61 9.10
CA ALA A 9 -16.22 10.57 9.94
C ALA A 9 -16.07 9.63 11.15
N ALA A 10 -15.17 8.65 11.08
CA ALA A 10 -14.79 7.77 12.17
C ALA A 10 -13.67 8.36 13.07
N GLY A 11 -13.20 9.58 12.79
CA GLY A 11 -12.15 10.26 13.56
C GLY A 11 -10.74 9.78 13.22
N PHE A 12 -10.53 9.27 12.00
CA PHE A 12 -9.22 8.86 11.48
C PHE A 12 -8.66 9.86 10.47
N TYR A 13 -7.33 9.95 10.43
CA TYR A 13 -6.55 10.69 9.43
C TYR A 13 -5.37 9.85 8.94
N MET A 14 -4.81 10.17 7.76
CA MET A 14 -3.57 9.58 7.28
C MET A 14 -2.37 10.38 7.81
N PRO A 15 -1.48 9.79 8.62
CA PRO A 15 -0.29 10.48 9.11
C PRO A 15 0.68 10.78 7.96
N ALA A 16 1.54 11.78 8.15
CA ALA A 16 2.59 12.07 7.18
C ALA A 16 3.65 10.96 7.16
N GLU A 17 4.31 10.74 6.01
CA GLU A 17 5.35 9.71 5.88
C GLU A 17 6.60 9.96 6.75
N TRP A 18 6.76 11.17 7.30
CA TRP A 18 7.84 11.47 8.26
C TRP A 18 7.44 11.29 9.73
N GLU A 19 6.19 10.93 10.02
CA GLU A 19 5.79 10.59 11.39
C GLU A 19 6.37 9.23 11.81
N PRO A 20 6.49 8.94 13.12
CA PRO A 20 7.10 7.69 13.58
C PRO A 20 6.39 6.44 13.04
N HIS A 21 7.19 5.51 12.51
CA HIS A 21 6.72 4.25 11.94
C HIS A 21 6.91 3.07 12.90
N ALA A 22 6.09 2.04 12.70
CA ALA A 22 6.28 0.74 13.33
C ALA A 22 7.06 -0.24 12.42
N ALA A 23 6.84 -0.14 11.11
CA ALA A 23 7.49 -0.98 10.11
C ALA A 23 7.31 -0.40 8.70
N THR A 24 8.24 -0.75 7.79
CA THR A 24 8.09 -0.56 6.35
C THR A 24 7.70 -1.88 5.66
N TRP A 25 6.71 -1.83 4.76
CA TRP A 25 6.24 -2.99 4.00
C TRP A 25 6.81 -3.02 2.58
N LEU A 26 7.29 -4.17 2.12
CA LEU A 26 7.73 -4.39 0.74
C LEU A 26 7.23 -5.74 0.20
N GLY A 27 6.94 -5.80 -1.09
CA GLY A 27 6.64 -7.03 -1.81
C GLY A 27 7.89 -7.57 -2.46
N TRP A 28 8.28 -8.80 -2.11
CA TRP A 28 9.50 -9.38 -2.68
C TRP A 28 9.34 -9.55 -4.20
N PRO A 29 10.27 -9.02 -5.01
CA PRO A 29 10.11 -8.95 -6.46
C PRO A 29 10.24 -10.36 -7.06
N HIS A 30 9.33 -10.69 -7.96
CA HIS A 30 9.20 -12.06 -8.46
C HIS A 30 8.60 -12.17 -9.85
N ASN A 31 7.81 -11.17 -10.27
CA ASN A 31 7.25 -11.14 -11.60
C ASN A 31 8.35 -10.85 -12.62
N ALA A 32 8.68 -11.84 -13.45
CA ALA A 32 9.72 -11.73 -14.47
C ALA A 32 9.34 -10.76 -15.59
N ASP A 33 8.04 -10.56 -15.85
CA ASP A 33 7.57 -9.67 -16.91
C ASP A 33 7.78 -8.19 -16.54
N ASP A 34 7.81 -7.86 -15.25
CA ASP A 34 8.20 -6.52 -14.77
C ASP A 34 9.70 -6.27 -14.96
N TRP A 35 10.51 -7.33 -14.90
CA TRP A 35 11.97 -7.25 -14.92
C TRP A 35 12.61 -8.29 -15.85
N PRO A 36 12.38 -8.20 -17.19
CA PRO A 36 12.87 -9.19 -18.13
C PRO A 36 14.39 -9.38 -18.01
N ASP A 37 14.80 -10.62 -17.74
CA ASP A 37 16.20 -11.05 -17.53
C ASP A 37 16.97 -10.34 -16.41
N LYS A 38 16.27 -9.65 -15.51
CA LYS A 38 16.88 -8.81 -14.45
C LYS A 38 16.52 -9.21 -13.03
N LEU A 39 15.67 -10.22 -12.83
CA LEU A 39 15.24 -10.63 -11.49
C LEU A 39 16.40 -10.81 -10.47
N PRO A 40 17.53 -11.46 -10.80
CA PRO A 40 18.64 -11.56 -9.84
C PRO A 40 19.22 -10.20 -9.42
N ALA A 41 19.32 -9.23 -10.34
CA ALA A 41 19.78 -7.89 -10.03
C ALA A 41 18.76 -7.12 -9.19
N ILE A 42 17.47 -7.35 -9.43
CA ILE A 42 16.37 -6.75 -8.67
C ILE A 42 16.29 -7.34 -7.26
N HIS A 43 16.52 -8.65 -7.08
CA HIS A 43 16.65 -9.26 -5.76
C HIS A 43 17.79 -8.61 -4.97
N TRP A 44 18.95 -8.39 -5.60
CA TRP A 44 20.06 -7.70 -4.94
C TRP A 44 19.70 -6.25 -4.57
N ALA A 45 19.05 -5.51 -5.48
CA ALA A 45 18.62 -4.14 -5.22
C ALA A 45 17.61 -4.07 -4.05
N TYR A 46 16.63 -4.98 -3.99
CA TYR A 46 15.73 -5.09 -2.85
C TYR A 46 16.47 -5.47 -1.57
N GLY A 47 17.46 -6.36 -1.66
CA GLY A 47 18.34 -6.66 -0.53
C GLY A 47 19.01 -5.41 0.05
N GLU A 48 19.54 -4.54 -0.81
CA GLU A 48 20.14 -3.27 -0.39
C GLU A 48 19.11 -2.29 0.20
N ILE A 49 17.89 -2.22 -0.36
CA ILE A 49 16.79 -1.42 0.23
C ILE A 49 16.52 -1.88 1.67
N VAL A 50 16.33 -3.19 1.87
CA VAL A 50 16.08 -3.75 3.21
C VAL A 50 17.27 -3.50 4.14
N ARG A 51 18.51 -3.65 3.65
CA ARG A 51 19.73 -3.35 4.42
C ARG A 51 19.78 -1.91 4.92
N HIS A 52 19.23 -0.97 4.16
CA HIS A 52 19.18 0.44 4.54
C HIS A 52 18.00 0.80 5.45
N LEU A 53 16.89 0.05 5.39
CA LEU A 53 15.72 0.23 6.26
C LEU A 53 15.90 -0.43 7.63
N ALA A 54 16.44 -1.64 7.68
CA ALA A 54 16.52 -2.48 8.87
C ALA A 54 17.21 -1.83 10.11
N PRO A 55 18.18 -0.90 9.97
CA PRO A 55 18.73 -0.19 11.13
C PRO A 55 17.76 0.82 11.76
N GLY A 56 16.75 1.29 11.01
CA GLY A 56 15.80 2.31 11.44
C GLY A 56 14.49 1.74 11.97
N GLU A 57 13.99 0.66 11.37
CA GLU A 57 12.72 0.03 11.72
C GLU A 57 12.60 -1.42 11.22
N VAL A 58 11.57 -2.12 11.68
CA VAL A 58 11.22 -3.46 11.20
C VAL A 58 10.82 -3.40 9.72
N VAL A 59 11.32 -4.34 8.93
CA VAL A 59 10.91 -4.51 7.53
C VAL A 59 9.99 -5.72 7.42
N ARG A 60 8.79 -5.51 6.90
CA ARG A 60 7.80 -6.57 6.65
C ARG A 60 7.78 -6.91 5.17
N LEU A 61 8.09 -8.17 4.86
CA LEU A 61 8.20 -8.66 3.49
C LEU A 61 7.03 -9.55 3.12
N LEU A 62 6.28 -9.16 2.10
CA LEU A 62 5.31 -10.03 1.44
C LEU A 62 6.04 -11.00 0.52
N VAL A 63 5.74 -12.29 0.67
CA VAL A 63 6.29 -13.36 -0.15
C VAL A 63 5.19 -14.33 -0.60
N ASN A 64 5.30 -14.86 -1.81
CA ASN A 64 4.32 -15.74 -2.44
C ASN A 64 4.41 -17.20 -1.93
N SER A 65 5.55 -17.63 -1.39
CA SER A 65 5.75 -19.01 -0.95
C SER A 65 6.92 -19.17 0.03
N ALA A 66 7.05 -20.37 0.59
CA ALA A 66 8.18 -20.73 1.45
C ALA A 66 9.52 -20.68 0.70
N GLU A 67 9.54 -21.13 -0.55
CA GLU A 67 10.75 -21.14 -1.39
C GLU A 67 11.20 -19.71 -1.71
N GLN A 68 10.25 -18.81 -1.93
CA GLN A 68 10.59 -17.40 -2.13
C GLN A 68 11.08 -16.73 -0.84
N GLU A 69 10.50 -17.09 0.31
CA GLU A 69 11.00 -16.65 1.61
C GLU A 69 12.46 -17.08 1.82
N GLU A 70 12.79 -18.34 1.56
CA GLU A 70 14.16 -18.86 1.65
C GLU A 70 15.12 -18.13 0.70
N LEU A 71 14.68 -17.83 -0.52
CA LEU A 71 15.45 -17.02 -1.47
C LEU A 71 15.70 -15.61 -0.93
N ALA A 72 14.67 -14.94 -0.43
CA ALA A 72 14.78 -13.61 0.16
C ALA A 72 15.73 -13.61 1.36
N GLN A 73 15.58 -14.56 2.29
CA GLN A 73 16.48 -14.73 3.43
C GLN A 73 17.93 -14.94 3.01
N SER A 74 18.18 -15.75 1.98
CA SER A 74 19.52 -15.98 1.42
C SER A 74 20.15 -14.69 0.87
N VAL A 75 19.38 -13.88 0.15
CA VAL A 75 19.85 -12.58 -0.38
C VAL A 75 20.11 -11.60 0.75
N LEU A 76 19.19 -11.48 1.71
CA LEU A 76 19.30 -10.58 2.87
C LEU A 76 20.51 -10.92 3.74
N SER A 77 20.75 -12.21 3.96
CA SER A 77 21.94 -12.70 4.68
C SER A 77 23.24 -12.28 3.97
N ARG A 78 23.29 -12.39 2.63
CA ARG A 78 24.49 -12.02 1.83
C ARG A 78 24.81 -10.54 1.86
N VAL A 79 23.80 -9.67 1.94
CA VAL A 79 24.00 -8.22 2.08
C VAL A 79 24.14 -7.79 3.55
N GLY A 80 24.05 -8.72 4.51
CA GLY A 80 24.32 -8.45 5.93
C GLY A 80 23.15 -7.80 6.67
N VAL A 81 21.91 -8.07 6.28
CA VAL A 81 20.73 -7.67 7.05
C VAL A 81 20.61 -8.50 8.32
N ASP A 82 20.33 -7.84 9.45
CA ASP A 82 19.94 -8.52 10.69
C ASP A 82 18.55 -9.14 10.52
N SER A 83 18.47 -10.47 10.53
CA SER A 83 17.20 -11.18 10.33
C SER A 83 16.19 -10.94 11.45
N SER A 84 16.60 -10.42 12.61
CA SER A 84 15.66 -10.03 13.68
C SER A 84 14.86 -8.76 13.35
N GLN A 85 15.30 -7.99 12.35
CA GLN A 85 14.62 -6.80 11.84
C GLN A 85 13.71 -7.09 10.65
N VAL A 86 13.51 -8.36 10.29
CA VAL A 86 12.71 -8.75 9.12
C VAL A 86 11.61 -9.73 9.53
N GLU A 87 10.36 -9.38 9.21
CA GLU A 87 9.20 -10.24 9.39
C GLU A 87 8.64 -10.63 8.02
N PHE A 88 8.34 -11.92 7.82
CA PHE A 88 7.79 -12.41 6.56
C PHE A 88 6.29 -12.69 6.66
N PHE A 89 5.55 -12.26 5.64
CA PHE A 89 4.11 -12.47 5.49
C PHE A 89 3.87 -13.23 4.19
N ARG A 90 3.38 -14.46 4.29
CA ARG A 90 3.16 -15.35 3.14
C ARG A 90 1.83 -15.08 2.46
N HIS A 91 1.75 -13.95 1.76
CA HIS A 91 0.61 -13.56 0.93
C HIS A 91 1.05 -13.40 -0.53
N PRO A 92 0.53 -14.24 -1.45
CA PRO A 92 0.80 -14.09 -2.86
C PRO A 92 0.40 -12.71 -3.39
N THR A 93 1.26 -12.16 -4.23
CA THR A 93 1.08 -10.91 -4.97
C THR A 93 1.25 -11.19 -6.47
N ASN A 94 0.68 -10.34 -7.32
CA ASN A 94 0.97 -10.32 -8.76
C ASN A 94 2.29 -9.58 -9.04
N ARG A 95 2.62 -8.53 -8.27
CA ARG A 95 3.78 -7.66 -8.48
C ARG A 95 4.39 -7.15 -7.17
N GLY A 96 5.53 -6.47 -7.24
CA GLY A 96 6.29 -5.96 -6.07
C GLY A 96 5.96 -4.53 -5.62
N TRP A 97 5.02 -3.84 -6.28
CA TRP A 97 4.76 -2.40 -6.11
C TRP A 97 3.90 -2.05 -4.90
N THR A 98 4.35 -2.42 -3.69
CA THR A 98 3.59 -2.30 -2.43
C THR A 98 3.22 -0.86 -2.05
N ARG A 99 3.90 0.16 -2.59
CA ARG A 99 3.46 1.55 -2.44
C ARG A 99 2.05 1.77 -2.99
N ASP A 100 1.69 1.05 -4.05
CA ASP A 100 0.46 1.32 -4.80
C ASP A 100 -0.70 0.44 -4.34
N PHE A 101 -0.46 -0.86 -4.16
CA PHE A 101 -1.50 -1.80 -3.71
C PHE A 101 -1.52 -2.05 -2.19
N GLY A 102 -0.47 -1.62 -1.49
CA GLY A 102 -0.30 -1.93 -0.07
C GLY A 102 -1.31 -1.20 0.83
N PRO A 103 -1.31 -1.55 2.13
CA PRO A 103 -2.24 -0.95 3.08
C PRO A 103 -1.95 0.54 3.26
N ILE A 104 -2.96 1.39 3.02
CA ILE A 104 -2.91 2.80 3.41
C ILE A 104 -3.42 2.91 4.85
N PHE A 105 -2.49 3.05 5.80
CA PHE A 105 -2.82 3.14 7.21
C PHE A 105 -3.39 4.51 7.58
N VAL A 106 -4.47 4.51 8.37
CA VAL A 106 -5.06 5.70 8.98
C VAL A 106 -5.13 5.52 10.48
N ARG A 107 -4.95 6.61 11.23
CA ARG A 107 -4.87 6.59 12.70
C ARG A 107 -5.93 7.50 13.30
N SER A 108 -6.46 7.15 14.46
CA SER A 108 -7.37 8.03 15.18
C SER A 108 -6.65 9.29 15.69
N ASP A 109 -7.38 10.40 15.83
CA ASP A 109 -6.84 11.67 16.33
C ASP A 109 -6.15 11.55 17.70
N ASP A 110 -6.70 10.71 18.59
CA ASP A 110 -6.13 10.40 19.91
C ASP A 110 -4.96 9.42 19.86
N ARG A 111 -4.59 8.96 18.66
CA ARG A 111 -3.47 8.06 18.37
C ARG A 111 -3.61 6.66 18.97
N THR A 112 -4.80 6.25 19.42
CA THR A 112 -5.01 4.95 20.07
C THR A 112 -5.43 3.84 19.12
N LYS A 113 -5.98 4.16 17.95
CA LYS A 113 -6.48 3.20 16.97
C LYS A 113 -5.74 3.35 15.64
N LEU A 114 -5.57 2.21 14.97
CA LEU A 114 -5.05 2.08 13.63
C LEU A 114 -6.09 1.33 12.80
N ALA A 115 -6.27 1.75 11.56
CA ALA A 115 -7.11 1.09 10.57
C ALA A 115 -6.45 1.20 9.19
N ILE A 116 -7.01 0.51 8.20
CA ILE A 116 -6.57 0.57 6.81
C ILE A 116 -7.69 1.22 6.00
N ALA A 117 -7.38 2.32 5.30
CA ALA A 117 -8.23 2.86 4.25
C ALA A 117 -8.13 1.93 3.02
N ARG A 118 -9.20 1.16 2.78
CA ARG A 118 -9.24 0.12 1.75
C ARG A 118 -9.76 0.69 0.45
N PHE A 119 -8.84 1.24 -0.34
CA PHE A 119 -9.04 1.51 -1.77
C PHE A 119 -8.80 0.25 -2.58
N ARG A 120 -9.47 0.15 -3.74
CA ARG A 120 -9.22 -0.90 -4.74
C ARG A 120 -7.94 -0.60 -5.52
N PHE A 121 -7.35 -1.66 -6.05
CA PHE A 121 -6.23 -1.60 -6.98
C PHE A 121 -6.62 -2.30 -8.28
N ASN A 122 -6.21 -1.76 -9.43
CA ASN A 122 -6.48 -2.35 -10.74
C ASN A 122 -5.23 -2.39 -11.65
N ALA A 123 -4.04 -2.41 -11.04
CA ALA A 123 -2.75 -2.33 -11.71
C ALA A 123 -2.65 -1.19 -12.72
N TRP A 124 -2.92 0.02 -12.24
CA TRP A 124 -2.84 1.27 -12.99
C TRP A 124 -3.69 1.28 -14.27
N ALA A 125 -4.77 0.49 -14.30
CA ALA A 125 -5.57 0.18 -15.49
C ALA A 125 -4.72 -0.31 -16.69
N LYS A 126 -3.55 -0.90 -16.41
CA LYS A 126 -2.53 -1.26 -17.41
C LYS A 126 -2.38 -2.77 -17.55
N TYR A 127 -2.38 -3.49 -16.43
CA TYR A 127 -2.15 -4.93 -16.43
C TYR A 127 -3.44 -5.69 -16.10
N PRO A 128 -3.68 -6.86 -16.72
CA PRO A 128 -4.89 -7.64 -16.51
C PRO A 128 -4.87 -8.46 -15.21
N ASP A 129 -3.70 -8.60 -14.57
CA ASP A 129 -3.45 -9.42 -13.39
C ASP A 129 -3.11 -8.54 -12.17
N TRP A 130 -4.06 -8.43 -11.24
CA TRP A 130 -3.95 -7.55 -10.07
C TRP A 130 -4.75 -8.02 -8.86
N GLU A 131 -5.53 -9.07 -9.00
CA GLU A 131 -6.48 -9.53 -8.00
C GLU A 131 -5.81 -10.05 -6.73
N LEU A 132 -4.55 -10.49 -6.79
CA LEU A 132 -3.78 -10.84 -5.60
C LEU A 132 -3.29 -9.58 -4.89
N ASP A 133 -2.75 -8.61 -5.64
CA ASP A 133 -2.28 -7.32 -5.11
C ASP A 133 -3.41 -6.57 -4.40
N ASP A 134 -4.59 -6.51 -5.03
CA ASP A 134 -5.77 -5.83 -4.48
C ASP A 134 -6.27 -6.45 -3.16
N ARG A 135 -6.01 -7.73 -2.91
CA ARG A 135 -6.42 -8.41 -1.67
C ARG A 135 -5.49 -8.14 -0.49
N ILE A 136 -4.28 -7.63 -0.73
CA ILE A 136 -3.26 -7.46 0.30
C ILE A 136 -3.73 -6.61 1.49
N PRO A 137 -4.37 -5.43 1.30
CA PRO A 137 -4.77 -4.62 2.44
C PRO A 137 -5.75 -5.33 3.40
N GLU A 138 -6.66 -6.17 2.88
CA GLU A 138 -7.60 -6.95 3.69
C GLU A 138 -6.92 -8.12 4.42
N LEU A 139 -6.01 -8.82 3.73
CA LEU A 139 -5.23 -9.91 4.33
C LEU A 139 -4.37 -9.38 5.49
N LEU A 140 -3.72 -8.24 5.29
CA LEU A 140 -2.91 -7.60 6.32
C LEU A 140 -3.75 -7.00 7.45
N ALA A 141 -4.93 -6.46 7.15
CA ALA A 141 -5.87 -6.03 8.19
C ALA A 141 -6.20 -7.21 9.13
N ASN A 142 -6.50 -8.37 8.57
CA ASN A 142 -6.80 -9.58 9.35
C ASN A 142 -5.59 -10.04 10.19
N ASP A 143 -4.40 -10.12 9.60
CA ASP A 143 -3.19 -10.56 10.32
C ASP A 143 -2.81 -9.63 11.47
N LEU A 144 -3.05 -8.32 11.29
CA LEU A 144 -2.74 -7.30 12.28
C LEU A 144 -3.90 -7.04 13.27
N GLY A 145 -5.05 -7.68 13.08
CA GLY A 145 -6.24 -7.45 13.90
C GLY A 145 -6.81 -6.03 13.75
N LEU A 146 -6.68 -5.43 12.58
CA LEU A 146 -7.13 -4.08 12.25
C LEU A 146 -8.44 -4.09 11.46
N GLU A 147 -9.15 -2.97 11.49
CA GLU A 147 -10.28 -2.72 10.60
C GLU A 147 -9.77 -2.26 9.22
N ALA A 148 -10.29 -2.88 8.16
CA ALA A 148 -10.17 -2.37 6.80
C ALA A 148 -11.47 -1.62 6.45
N ILE A 149 -11.39 -0.30 6.27
CA ILE A 149 -12.52 0.59 5.98
C ILE A 149 -12.63 0.75 4.46
N PRO A 150 -13.63 0.15 3.78
CA PRO A 150 -13.78 0.28 2.33
C PRO A 150 -14.01 1.74 1.94
N ILE A 151 -13.29 2.22 0.94
CA ILE A 151 -13.48 3.57 0.41
C ILE A 151 -14.41 3.53 -0.79
N GLN A 152 -15.58 4.16 -0.63
CA GLN A 152 -16.64 4.16 -1.63
C GLN A 152 -17.16 5.57 -1.90
N HIS A 153 -17.61 5.78 -3.13
CA HIS A 153 -18.34 6.97 -3.54
C HIS A 153 -19.62 6.56 -4.28
N VAL A 154 -20.78 7.02 -3.78
CA VAL A 154 -22.11 6.70 -4.35
C VAL A 154 -22.31 5.19 -4.55
N GLY A 155 -21.85 4.38 -3.57
CA GLY A 155 -22.00 2.92 -3.58
C GLY A 155 -21.06 2.17 -4.53
N ARG A 156 -20.03 2.82 -5.07
CA ARG A 156 -18.97 2.20 -5.87
C ARG A 156 -17.65 2.29 -5.13
N ASP A 157 -16.86 1.22 -5.19
CA ASP A 157 -15.50 1.22 -4.66
C ASP A 157 -14.60 2.17 -5.47
N ILE A 158 -13.72 2.88 -4.78
CA ILE A 158 -12.73 3.76 -5.40
C ILE A 158 -11.44 3.02 -5.64
N VAL A 159 -10.90 3.16 -6.85
CA VAL A 159 -9.54 2.74 -7.19
C VAL A 159 -8.58 3.89 -6.93
N LEU A 160 -7.53 3.65 -6.15
CA LEU A 160 -6.47 4.62 -5.88
C LEU A 160 -5.18 3.89 -5.50
N GLU A 161 -4.08 4.32 -6.10
CA GLU A 161 -2.74 3.87 -5.71
C GLU A 161 -2.13 4.79 -4.66
N GLY A 162 -1.51 4.21 -3.63
CA GLY A 162 -0.84 5.01 -2.59
C GLY A 162 0.28 5.91 -3.13
N GLY A 163 0.94 5.56 -4.24
CA GLY A 163 1.94 6.40 -4.90
C GLY A 163 1.36 7.58 -5.70
N ALA A 164 0.04 7.66 -5.87
CA ALA A 164 -0.63 8.77 -6.56
C ALA A 164 -0.95 9.96 -5.64
N ILE A 165 -0.71 9.83 -4.33
CA ILE A 165 -1.01 10.85 -3.33
C ILE A 165 0.17 11.04 -2.37
N GLU A 166 0.23 12.22 -1.76
CA GLU A 166 1.16 12.54 -0.67
C GLU A 166 0.42 13.40 0.36
N VAL A 167 0.59 13.11 1.66
CA VAL A 167 -0.11 13.86 2.73
C VAL A 167 0.87 14.48 3.70
N ASN A 168 0.53 15.67 4.21
CA ASN A 168 1.36 16.34 5.21
C ASN A 168 0.99 15.99 6.67
N GLY A 169 0.03 15.09 6.88
CA GLY A 169 -0.49 14.72 8.21
C GLY A 169 -1.21 15.86 8.94
N SER A 170 -1.52 16.97 8.25
CA SER A 170 -2.05 18.20 8.87
C SER A 170 -3.04 18.93 7.95
N GLY A 171 -3.92 18.19 7.27
CA GLY A 171 -5.01 18.78 6.50
C GLY A 171 -4.68 19.08 5.03
N THR A 172 -3.66 18.44 4.44
CA THR A 172 -3.32 18.65 3.02
C THR A 172 -2.94 17.35 2.36
N VAL A 173 -3.48 17.15 1.16
CA VAL A 173 -3.11 16.09 0.21
C VAL A 173 -2.61 16.74 -1.09
N LEU A 174 -1.52 16.22 -1.62
CA LEU A 174 -1.02 16.51 -2.96
C LEU A 174 -1.29 15.30 -3.86
N THR A 175 -1.71 15.54 -5.10
CA THR A 175 -1.94 14.52 -6.11
C THR A 175 -1.81 15.12 -7.52
N THR A 176 -2.07 14.33 -8.56
CA THR A 176 -2.06 14.78 -9.96
C THR A 176 -3.39 14.46 -10.64
N GLU A 177 -3.92 15.44 -11.37
CA GLU A 177 -5.14 15.27 -12.16
C GLU A 177 -4.94 14.23 -13.28
N GLU A 178 -3.76 14.22 -13.90
CA GLU A 178 -3.39 13.25 -14.94
C GLU A 178 -3.54 11.80 -14.47
N CYS A 179 -3.30 11.51 -13.18
CA CYS A 179 -3.46 10.16 -12.66
C CYS A 179 -4.89 9.88 -12.20
N LEU A 180 -5.44 10.71 -11.31
CA LEU A 180 -6.70 10.40 -10.63
C LEU A 180 -7.95 10.72 -11.45
N LEU A 181 -7.83 11.57 -12.47
CA LEU A 181 -8.95 12.02 -13.30
C LEU A 181 -8.86 11.56 -14.77
N ASP A 182 -7.89 10.72 -15.13
CA ASP A 182 -7.85 10.13 -16.49
C ASP A 182 -9.15 9.37 -16.78
N GLN A 183 -9.78 9.70 -17.90
CA GLN A 183 -11.02 9.07 -18.39
C GLN A 183 -10.81 8.27 -19.68
N GLU A 184 -9.62 8.30 -20.28
CA GLU A 184 -9.36 7.81 -21.62
C GLU A 184 -8.31 6.69 -21.67
N VAL A 185 -7.14 6.87 -21.05
CA VAL A 185 -5.99 5.97 -21.27
C VAL A 185 -5.86 4.97 -20.14
N GLN A 186 -5.77 5.46 -18.91
CA GLN A 186 -5.56 4.67 -17.71
C GLN A 186 -6.66 4.97 -16.68
N THR A 187 -7.91 4.74 -17.06
CA THR A 187 -9.06 5.12 -16.25
C THR A 187 -9.14 4.35 -14.93
N ARG A 188 -8.99 5.06 -13.80
CA ARG A 188 -9.17 4.52 -12.45
C ARG A 188 -10.63 4.45 -12.05
N ASN A 189 -11.31 5.58 -12.16
CA ASN A 189 -12.67 5.80 -11.67
C ASN A 189 -13.52 6.43 -12.78
N PRO A 190 -14.11 5.64 -13.69
CA PRO A 190 -14.89 6.16 -14.81
C PRO A 190 -16.07 7.03 -14.37
N GLY A 191 -16.14 8.25 -14.90
CA GLY A 191 -17.22 9.20 -14.66
C GLY A 191 -17.14 9.95 -13.33
N LEU A 192 -16.04 9.80 -12.58
CA LEU A 192 -15.83 10.53 -11.33
C LEU A 192 -15.35 11.96 -11.63
N SER A 193 -16.02 12.97 -11.08
CA SER A 193 -15.60 14.37 -11.27
C SER A 193 -14.41 14.74 -10.36
N ARG A 194 -13.85 15.94 -10.59
CA ARG A 194 -12.82 16.51 -9.70
C ARG A 194 -13.38 16.67 -8.28
N GLU A 195 -14.56 17.25 -8.15
CA GLU A 195 -15.21 17.54 -6.88
C GLU A 195 -15.54 16.25 -6.11
N ASP A 196 -15.93 15.19 -6.83
CA ASP A 196 -16.13 13.87 -6.25
C ASP A 196 -14.82 13.28 -5.72
N MET A 197 -13.72 13.39 -6.49
CA MET A 197 -12.41 12.93 -6.05
C MET A 197 -11.92 13.72 -4.84
N GLU A 198 -12.04 15.04 -4.84
CA GLU A 198 -11.70 15.89 -3.69
C GLU A 198 -12.48 15.46 -2.44
N SER A 199 -13.78 15.19 -2.56
CA SER A 199 -14.62 14.70 -1.47
C SER A 199 -14.15 13.33 -0.94
N VAL A 200 -13.78 12.41 -1.84
CA VAL A 200 -13.22 11.10 -1.48
C VAL A 200 -11.89 11.25 -0.74
N LEU A 201 -10.96 12.07 -1.24
CA LEU A 201 -9.65 12.28 -0.62
C LEU A 201 -9.81 12.92 0.77
N CYS A 202 -10.65 13.95 0.90
CA CYS A 202 -10.98 14.57 2.19
C CYS A 202 -11.57 13.57 3.18
N GLY A 203 -12.55 12.77 2.73
CA GLY A 203 -13.19 11.76 3.57
C GLY A 203 -12.26 10.63 3.99
N SER A 204 -11.34 10.23 3.12
CA SER A 204 -10.45 9.08 3.33
C SER A 204 -9.24 9.40 4.20
N PHE A 205 -8.65 10.58 4.02
CA PHE A 205 -7.36 10.92 4.63
C PHE A 205 -7.44 11.91 5.78
N GLY A 206 -8.65 12.39 6.12
CA GLY A 206 -8.82 13.34 7.21
C GLY A 206 -8.33 14.75 6.88
N VAL A 207 -8.18 15.07 5.59
CA VAL A 207 -7.76 16.39 5.12
C VAL A 207 -8.90 17.40 5.06
#